data_AF-A0AAV0W1B9-F1
#
_entry.id   AF-A0AAV0W1B9-F1
#
_cell.length_a   1.000
_cell.length_b   1.000
_cell.length_c   1.000
_cell.angle_alpha   90.00
_cell.angle_beta   90.00
_cell.angle_gamma   90.00
#
_symmetry.space_group_name_H-M   'P 1'
#
loop_
_entity.id
_entity.type
_entity.pdbx_description
1 polymer ?
#
loop_
_entity_poly.entity_id
_entity_poly.type
_entity_poly.pdbx_seq_one_letter_code
_entity_poly.pdbx_strand_id
1 'polypeptide(L)'
;MSQNEISNYVRTAEDVKKVIEHAKLSENDLKPNVQPIYFGEKFENYKLLQLDEHILADLKCGQTVVFKGDHKESAVLCTKSKTYDVKEAETSNSILLLPELTFPDEEFNNMELTSRKVVGIFHTYLEVKPCKPRLTKLRYLLKNCSYKGSELEKEVLETSEMYTFEHLSAKVQASDNELKDALKEMGAFQIDGNWRVLDFEYECRALSFLLNLIDEQSWPYNTIPMDETLNILGELLPPVILQHIIDQYSTWCVSSNLSQTHRSLIEDKVCRFMAVGLLRPCDKFNLSDFKTAWQGSVPEGL
;
A
#
# COMPACT_ATOMS: atom_id res chain seq x y z
N MET A 1 59.53 -0.89 20.84
CA MET A 1 58.88 -1.96 20.06
C MET A 1 57.99 -1.27 19.05
N SER A 2 58.52 -1.05 17.85
CA SER A 2 57.87 -0.35 16.74
C SER A 2 56.70 -1.16 16.22
N GLN A 3 55.52 -0.54 16.16
CA GLN A 3 54.38 -1.04 15.43
C GLN A 3 54.79 -1.14 13.95
N ASN A 4 54.75 -2.35 13.38
CA ASN A 4 54.92 -2.56 11.95
C ASN A 4 53.75 -1.89 11.22
N GLU A 5 53.99 -0.72 10.65
CA GLU A 5 53.18 -0.21 9.54
C GLU A 5 53.34 -1.19 8.37
N ILE A 6 52.33 -2.06 8.17
CA ILE A 6 52.25 -2.85 6.95
C ILE A 6 51.91 -1.86 5.84
N SER A 7 52.92 -1.36 5.13
CA SER A 7 52.68 -0.55 3.94
C SER A 7 51.94 -1.43 2.94
N ASN A 8 50.66 -1.11 2.66
CA ASN A 8 49.89 -1.80 1.64
C ASN A 8 50.65 -1.65 0.30
N TYR A 9 51.15 -2.76 -0.22
CA TYR A 9 51.94 -2.78 -1.46
C TYR A 9 51.12 -2.25 -2.63
N VAL A 10 51.61 -1.18 -3.26
CA VAL A 10 51.01 -0.56 -4.45
C VAL A 10 51.73 -1.10 -5.69
N ARG A 11 50.96 -1.68 -6.62
CA ARG A 11 51.51 -2.22 -7.87
C ARG A 11 52.05 -1.08 -8.71
N THR A 12 53.24 -1.29 -9.26
CA THR A 12 53.88 -0.38 -10.22
C THR A 12 53.59 -0.79 -11.65
N ALA A 13 53.98 0.05 -12.62
CA ALA A 13 53.89 -0.30 -14.04
C ALA A 13 54.75 -1.52 -14.40
N GLU A 14 55.96 -1.66 -13.82
CA GLU A 14 56.79 -2.85 -14.00
C GLU A 14 56.12 -4.12 -13.47
N ASP A 15 55.42 -4.03 -12.34
CA ASP A 15 54.71 -5.19 -11.77
C ASP A 15 53.57 -5.64 -12.67
N VAL A 16 52.85 -4.67 -13.27
CA VAL A 16 51.82 -4.94 -14.27
C VAL A 16 52.43 -5.68 -15.48
N LYS A 17 53.55 -5.19 -16.04
CA LYS A 17 54.25 -5.84 -17.16
C LYS A 17 54.64 -7.28 -16.85
N LYS A 18 55.21 -7.53 -15.67
CA LYS A 18 55.56 -8.90 -15.22
C LYS A 18 54.34 -9.82 -15.12
N VAL A 19 53.22 -9.32 -14.58
CA VAL A 19 51.98 -10.10 -14.48
C VAL A 19 51.43 -10.44 -15.87
N ILE A 20 51.49 -9.51 -16.82
CA ILE A 20 51.07 -9.71 -18.22
C ILE A 20 51.94 -10.79 -18.90
N GLU A 21 53.26 -10.69 -18.75
CA GLU A 21 54.21 -11.70 -19.25
C GLU A 21 53.91 -13.10 -18.69
N HIS A 22 53.67 -13.20 -17.37
CA HIS A 22 53.29 -14.47 -16.73
C HIS A 22 51.93 -15.00 -17.19
N ALA A 23 50.99 -14.11 -17.52
CA ALA A 23 49.68 -14.46 -18.07
C ALA A 23 49.74 -14.84 -19.57
N LYS A 24 50.90 -14.74 -20.22
CA LYS A 24 51.11 -14.97 -21.67
C LYS A 24 50.26 -14.06 -22.56
N LEU A 25 50.03 -12.82 -22.11
CA LEU A 25 49.34 -11.77 -22.86
C LEU A 25 50.35 -10.79 -23.47
N SER A 26 49.99 -10.11 -24.57
CA SER A 26 50.80 -9.03 -25.16
C SER A 26 50.39 -7.68 -24.57
N GLU A 27 51.33 -6.72 -24.44
CA GLU A 27 50.99 -5.34 -24.05
C GLU A 27 49.99 -4.69 -25.03
N ASN A 28 50.03 -5.09 -26.31
CA ASN A 28 49.10 -4.60 -27.33
C ASN A 28 47.67 -5.13 -27.16
N ASP A 29 47.48 -6.18 -26.36
CA ASP A 29 46.15 -6.76 -26.09
C ASP A 29 45.41 -5.97 -24.98
N LEU A 30 46.08 -5.01 -24.33
CA LEU A 30 45.55 -4.26 -23.20
C LEU A 30 45.06 -2.88 -23.63
N LYS A 31 43.98 -2.46 -22.99
CA LYS A 31 43.56 -1.06 -23.05
C LYS A 31 44.51 -0.20 -22.20
N PRO A 32 44.71 1.08 -22.57
CA PRO A 32 45.64 1.97 -21.88
C PRO A 32 45.33 2.18 -20.39
N ASN A 33 44.08 2.00 -19.96
CA ASN A 33 43.72 2.11 -18.55
C ASN A 33 43.85 0.76 -17.82
N VAL A 34 44.83 0.67 -16.91
CA VAL A 34 45.08 -0.51 -16.07
C VAL A 34 44.61 -0.21 -14.65
N GLN A 35 43.75 -1.07 -14.10
CA GLN A 35 43.14 -0.87 -12.78
C GLN A 35 43.50 -1.99 -11.79
N PRO A 36 44.57 -1.86 -10.98
CA PRO A 36 44.86 -2.80 -9.91
C PRO A 36 43.74 -2.82 -8.86
N ILE A 37 43.16 -3.99 -8.61
CA ILE A 37 42.11 -4.16 -7.59
C ILE A 37 42.72 -4.60 -6.26
N TYR A 38 42.29 -3.94 -5.17
CA TYR A 38 42.64 -4.24 -3.79
C TYR A 38 41.38 -4.38 -2.92
N PHE A 39 41.50 -5.08 -1.79
CA PHE A 39 40.43 -5.07 -0.78
C PHE A 39 40.56 -3.81 0.09
N GLY A 40 39.43 -3.15 0.36
CA GLY A 40 39.37 -2.08 1.34
C GLY A 40 39.63 -2.59 2.76
N GLU A 41 40.05 -1.70 3.65
CA GLU A 41 40.33 -2.04 5.06
C GLU A 41 39.04 -2.21 5.89
N LYS A 42 37.94 -1.60 5.42
CA LYS A 42 36.61 -1.70 6.02
C LYS A 42 35.59 -1.89 4.92
N PHE A 43 34.65 -2.81 5.16
CA PHE A 43 33.48 -3.00 4.32
C PHE A 43 32.30 -2.30 4.99
N GLU A 44 31.62 -1.44 4.25
CA GLU A 44 30.42 -0.77 4.75
C GLU A 44 29.23 -1.75 4.74
N ASN A 45 28.26 -1.50 5.62
CA ASN A 45 27.07 -2.34 5.78
C ASN A 45 26.02 -2.05 4.69
N TYR A 46 26.41 -2.22 3.43
CA TYR A 46 25.50 -2.15 2.30
C TYR A 46 24.62 -3.41 2.21
N LYS A 47 23.47 -3.27 1.55
CA LYS A 47 22.62 -4.38 1.11
C LYS A 47 22.27 -4.17 -0.36
N LEU A 48 22.28 -5.25 -1.13
CA LEU A 48 21.87 -5.21 -2.54
C LEU A 48 20.36 -5.43 -2.62
N LEU A 49 19.67 -4.58 -3.37
CA LEU A 49 18.23 -4.67 -3.62
C LEU A 49 18.00 -4.72 -5.12
N GLN A 50 17.28 -5.74 -5.58
CA GLN A 50 16.78 -5.81 -6.94
C GLN A 50 15.75 -4.72 -7.17
N LEU A 51 15.91 -3.96 -8.25
CA LEU A 51 14.95 -2.95 -8.68
C LEU A 51 14.31 -3.42 -9.99
N ASP A 52 12.99 -3.57 -10.01
CA ASP A 52 12.26 -3.71 -11.27
C ASP A 52 12.17 -2.35 -11.98
N GLU A 53 11.65 -2.34 -13.21
CA GLU A 53 11.50 -1.12 -14.01
C GLU A 53 10.64 -0.06 -13.30
N HIS A 54 9.62 -0.50 -12.57
CA HIS A 54 8.68 0.38 -11.87
C HIS A 54 9.34 1.08 -10.67
N ILE A 55 9.99 0.31 -9.79
CA ILE A 55 10.74 0.82 -8.64
C ILE A 55 11.86 1.74 -9.11
N LEU A 56 12.58 1.36 -10.17
CA LEU A 56 13.65 2.18 -10.73
C LEU A 56 13.11 3.52 -11.26
N ALA A 57 11.97 3.52 -11.95
CA ALA A 57 11.33 4.73 -12.44
C ALA A 57 10.89 5.64 -11.29
N ASP A 58 10.25 5.08 -10.26
CA ASP A 58 9.82 5.82 -9.07
C ASP A 58 11.02 6.51 -8.38
N LEU A 59 12.10 5.77 -8.14
CA LEU A 59 13.32 6.29 -7.52
C LEU A 59 13.98 7.38 -8.37
N LYS A 60 14.04 7.20 -9.70
CA LYS A 60 14.58 8.22 -10.62
C LYS A 60 13.75 9.51 -10.61
N CYS A 61 12.44 9.41 -10.38
CA CYS A 61 11.54 10.55 -10.24
C CYS A 61 11.57 11.19 -8.83
N GLY A 62 12.49 10.75 -7.95
CA GLY A 62 12.61 11.26 -6.59
C GLY A 62 11.52 10.77 -5.64
N GLN A 63 10.76 9.73 -6.01
CA GLN A 63 9.83 9.08 -5.08
C GLN A 63 10.60 8.20 -4.10
N THR A 64 9.98 7.93 -2.95
CA THR A 64 10.53 7.08 -1.89
C THR A 64 9.93 5.69 -1.96
N VAL A 65 10.74 4.69 -1.62
CA VAL A 65 10.28 3.32 -1.33
C VAL A 65 10.49 3.01 0.15
N VAL A 66 9.59 2.24 0.73
CA VAL A 66 9.55 2.01 2.18
C VAL A 66 9.39 0.53 2.47
N PHE A 67 10.23 -0.01 3.36
CA PHE A 67 10.01 -1.34 3.90
C PHE A 67 8.96 -1.29 5.01
N LYS A 68 7.95 -2.16 4.93
CA LYS A 68 6.87 -2.28 5.93
C LYS A 68 6.77 -3.70 6.46
N GLY A 69 6.58 -3.83 7.77
CA GLY A 69 6.37 -5.11 8.44
C GLY A 69 6.71 -5.02 9.93
N ASP A 70 5.88 -5.62 10.77
CA ASP A 70 6.13 -5.74 12.20
C ASP A 70 7.15 -6.86 12.50
N HIS A 71 7.62 -6.97 13.74
CA HIS A 71 8.62 -7.96 14.17
C HIS A 71 8.25 -9.42 13.91
N LYS A 72 6.95 -9.72 13.78
CA LYS A 72 6.42 -11.06 13.51
C LYS A 72 5.99 -11.26 12.06
N GLU A 73 6.16 -10.25 11.21
CA GLU A 73 5.73 -10.27 9.81
C GLU A 73 6.94 -10.30 8.88
N SER A 74 6.82 -10.97 7.74
CA SER A 74 7.81 -10.84 6.66
C SER A 74 7.75 -9.42 6.10
N ALA A 75 8.88 -8.75 5.93
CA ALA A 75 8.90 -7.41 5.33
C ALA A 75 8.34 -7.41 3.89
N VAL A 76 7.65 -6.33 3.55
CA VAL A 76 7.28 -5.96 2.18
C VAL A 76 7.97 -4.66 1.80
N LEU A 77 8.19 -4.43 0.52
CA LEU A 77 8.62 -3.14 -0.02
C LEU A 77 7.41 -2.45 -0.65
N CYS A 78 7.12 -1.23 -0.25
CA CYS A 78 6.04 -0.43 -0.79
C CYS A 78 6.60 0.74 -1.59
N THR A 79 6.09 0.90 -2.80
CA THR A 79 6.11 2.17 -3.52
C THR A 79 4.86 2.97 -3.13
N LYS A 80 4.61 4.11 -3.78
CA LYS A 80 3.36 4.86 -3.58
C LYS A 80 2.12 4.09 -4.04
N SER A 81 2.26 3.23 -5.04
CA SER A 81 1.15 2.60 -5.76
C SER A 81 1.08 1.07 -5.66
N LYS A 82 2.18 0.40 -5.30
CA LYS A 82 2.29 -1.07 -5.30
C LYS A 82 3.06 -1.61 -4.11
N THR A 83 2.68 -2.82 -3.71
CA THR A 83 3.36 -3.63 -2.70
C THR A 83 4.14 -4.78 -3.33
N TYR A 84 5.32 -5.08 -2.77
CA TYR A 84 6.22 -6.12 -3.21
C TYR A 84 6.63 -7.02 -2.04
N ASP A 85 6.56 -8.34 -2.23
CA ASP A 85 7.20 -9.28 -1.31
C ASP A 85 8.71 -9.19 -1.43
N VAL A 86 9.41 -9.21 -0.30
CA VAL A 86 10.87 -9.15 -0.22
C VAL A 86 11.40 -10.50 0.22
N LYS A 87 12.40 -11.03 -0.48
CA LYS A 87 13.08 -12.27 -0.11
C LYS A 87 14.59 -12.09 -0.25
N GLU A 88 15.35 -12.61 0.71
CA GLU A 88 16.80 -12.72 0.56
C GLU A 88 17.11 -13.93 -0.31
N ALA A 89 17.90 -13.72 -1.36
CA ALA A 89 18.41 -14.75 -2.26
C ALA A 89 19.91 -14.87 -2.08
N GLU A 90 20.42 -16.10 -2.06
CA GLU A 90 21.84 -16.41 -1.94
C GLU A 90 22.45 -16.67 -3.33
N THR A 91 23.70 -16.26 -3.51
CA THR A 91 24.49 -16.52 -4.72
C THR A 91 25.67 -17.41 -4.39
N SER A 92 25.96 -18.39 -5.26
CA SER A 92 27.18 -19.23 -5.13
C SER A 92 28.47 -18.45 -5.41
N ASN A 93 28.35 -17.33 -6.13
CA ASN A 93 29.46 -16.46 -6.49
C ASN A 93 29.48 -15.23 -5.57
N SER A 94 30.68 -14.68 -5.34
CA SER A 94 30.85 -13.41 -4.64
C SER A 94 30.59 -12.23 -5.59
N ILE A 95 29.75 -11.29 -5.17
CA ILE A 95 29.52 -10.02 -5.86
C ILE A 95 30.41 -8.96 -5.19
N LEU A 96 31.30 -8.35 -5.96
CA LEU A 96 32.19 -7.30 -5.47
C LEU A 96 31.63 -5.93 -5.84
N LEU A 97 31.50 -5.03 -4.86
CA LEU A 97 31.18 -3.63 -5.10
C LEU A 97 32.48 -2.84 -5.17
N LEU A 98 32.73 -2.26 -6.35
CA LEU A 98 33.87 -1.39 -6.63
C LEU A 98 33.34 -0.06 -7.18
N PRO A 99 33.45 1.04 -6.43
CA PRO A 99 33.13 2.36 -6.96
C PRO A 99 34.10 2.74 -8.08
N GLU A 100 33.60 3.53 -9.03
CA GLU A 100 34.41 4.18 -10.06
C GLU A 100 35.19 3.22 -10.97
N LEU A 101 34.81 1.95 -11.05
CA LEU A 101 35.44 1.02 -11.98
C LEU A 101 35.14 1.50 -13.42
N THR A 102 36.20 1.79 -14.17
CA THR A 102 36.04 2.20 -15.57
C THR A 102 35.88 0.99 -16.46
N PHE A 103 34.96 1.07 -17.42
CA PHE A 103 34.68 -0.01 -18.36
C PHE A 103 35.51 0.09 -19.64
N PRO A 104 35.68 -1.02 -20.39
CA PRO A 104 36.46 -1.00 -21.61
C PRO A 104 35.99 0.03 -22.64
N ASP A 105 34.70 0.35 -22.70
CA ASP A 105 34.13 1.21 -23.74
C ASP A 105 34.38 2.71 -23.50
N GLU A 106 35.01 3.08 -22.38
CA GLU A 106 35.43 4.45 -22.10
C GLU A 106 36.74 4.77 -22.86
N GLU A 107 36.81 5.93 -23.51
CA GLU A 107 38.01 6.37 -24.24
C GLU A 107 39.05 6.94 -23.27
N PHE A 108 40.24 6.32 -23.25
CA PHE A 108 41.38 6.78 -22.47
C PHE A 108 42.50 7.22 -23.41
N ASN A 109 42.89 8.49 -23.32
CA ASN A 109 43.93 9.07 -24.17
C ASN A 109 45.35 8.72 -23.71
N ASN A 110 45.53 8.36 -22.43
CA ASN A 110 46.82 8.08 -21.83
C ASN A 110 46.79 6.77 -21.03
N MET A 111 47.96 6.14 -20.91
CA MET A 111 48.13 4.97 -20.07
C MET A 111 48.11 5.39 -18.60
N GLU A 112 47.03 5.07 -17.89
CA GLU A 112 46.84 5.42 -16.47
C GLU A 112 46.75 4.14 -15.62
N LEU A 113 47.43 4.17 -14.47
CA LEU A 113 47.40 3.10 -13.48
C LEU A 113 46.60 3.57 -12.27
N THR A 114 45.31 3.24 -12.25
CA THR A 114 44.39 3.72 -11.22
C THR A 114 43.96 2.59 -10.32
N SER A 115 44.44 2.58 -9.07
CA SER A 115 44.06 1.54 -8.10
C SER A 115 42.60 1.65 -7.71
N ARG A 116 41.89 0.52 -7.68
CA ARG A 116 40.49 0.41 -7.23
C ARG A 116 40.41 -0.41 -5.95
N LYS A 117 39.48 -0.05 -5.07
CA LYS A 117 39.24 -0.75 -3.81
C LYS A 117 37.86 -1.39 -3.82
N VAL A 118 37.80 -2.66 -3.42
CA VAL A 118 36.55 -3.35 -3.10
C VAL A 118 36.02 -2.78 -1.79
N VAL A 119 34.81 -2.22 -1.83
CA VAL A 119 34.14 -1.62 -0.66
C VAL A 119 33.03 -2.52 -0.09
N GLY A 120 32.68 -3.60 -0.80
CA GLY A 120 31.72 -4.60 -0.33
C GLY A 120 31.87 -5.93 -1.05
N ILE A 121 31.60 -7.02 -0.33
CA ILE A 121 31.55 -8.39 -0.84
C ILE A 121 30.22 -8.98 -0.40
N PHE A 122 29.37 -9.33 -1.36
CA PHE A 122 28.03 -9.84 -1.10
C PHE A 122 27.89 -11.26 -1.60
N HIS A 123 27.18 -12.06 -0.83
CA HIS A 123 26.75 -13.42 -1.19
C HIS A 123 25.22 -13.52 -1.16
N THR A 124 24.54 -12.42 -0.82
CA THR A 124 23.09 -12.33 -0.78
C THR A 124 22.63 -11.00 -1.37
N TYR A 125 21.41 -11.00 -1.89
CA TYR A 125 20.71 -9.79 -2.31
C TYR A 125 19.21 -9.94 -2.01
N LEU A 126 18.51 -8.82 -1.92
CA LEU A 126 17.08 -8.79 -1.73
C LEU A 126 16.39 -8.80 -3.09
N GLU A 127 15.60 -9.83 -3.34
CA GLU A 127 14.66 -9.92 -4.46
C GLU A 127 13.31 -9.34 -4.07
N VAL A 128 12.67 -8.69 -5.05
CA VAL A 128 11.34 -8.12 -4.90
C VAL A 128 10.40 -8.70 -5.95
N LYS A 129 9.18 -9.06 -5.54
CA LYS A 129 8.14 -9.54 -6.45
C LYS A 129 6.82 -8.84 -6.17
N PRO A 130 6.14 -8.26 -7.18
CA PRO A 130 4.83 -7.66 -6.98
C PRO A 130 3.88 -8.62 -6.28
N CYS A 131 3.19 -8.16 -5.23
CA CYS A 131 2.24 -8.96 -4.48
C CYS A 131 0.97 -8.15 -4.17
N LYS A 132 -0.06 -8.82 -3.65
CA LYS A 132 -1.28 -8.14 -3.21
C LYS A 132 -1.06 -7.50 -1.83
N PRO A 133 -1.70 -6.37 -1.52
CA PRO A 133 -1.63 -5.76 -0.20
C PRO A 133 -2.21 -6.71 0.86
N ARG A 134 -1.59 -6.75 2.04
CA ARG A 134 -2.00 -7.65 3.14
C ARG A 134 -2.96 -6.94 4.08
N LEU A 135 -4.24 -6.99 3.73
CA LEU A 135 -5.31 -6.17 4.34
C LEU A 135 -5.99 -6.80 5.57
N THR A 136 -5.60 -8.02 5.98
CA THR A 136 -6.22 -8.69 7.15
C THR A 136 -6.09 -7.86 8.42
N LYS A 137 -4.91 -7.27 8.64
CA LYS A 137 -4.64 -6.38 9.78
C LYS A 137 -5.53 -5.13 9.73
N LEU A 138 -5.68 -4.50 8.56
CA LEU A 138 -6.57 -3.34 8.38
C LEU A 138 -8.01 -3.65 8.80
N ARG A 139 -8.57 -4.77 8.31
CA ARG A 139 -9.94 -5.19 8.66
C ARG A 139 -10.11 -5.36 10.17
N TYR A 140 -9.13 -5.96 10.83
CA TYR A 140 -9.14 -6.15 12.28
C TYR A 140 -9.09 -4.82 13.04
N LEU A 141 -8.18 -3.92 12.66
CA LEU A 141 -8.03 -2.60 13.29
C LEU A 141 -9.33 -1.80 13.19
N LEU A 142 -9.91 -1.69 11.99
CA LEU A 142 -11.14 -0.94 11.75
C LEU A 142 -12.36 -1.54 12.44
N LYS A 143 -12.44 -2.89 12.51
CA LYS A 143 -13.53 -3.57 13.20
C LYS A 143 -13.53 -3.27 14.71
N ASN A 144 -12.35 -3.19 15.33
CA ASN A 144 -12.24 -2.93 16.75
C ASN A 144 -12.69 -1.51 17.11
N CYS A 145 -12.38 -0.53 16.26
CA CYS A 145 -12.81 0.85 16.42
C CYS A 145 -14.06 1.18 15.57
N SER A 146 -14.97 0.23 15.32
CA SER A 146 -16.16 0.51 14.51
C SER A 146 -17.06 1.57 15.17
N TYR A 147 -17.79 2.33 14.37
CA TYR A 147 -18.78 3.29 14.85
C TYR A 147 -20.11 2.59 15.08
N LYS A 148 -20.55 2.56 16.35
CA LYS A 148 -21.76 1.84 16.79
C LYS A 148 -22.95 2.75 17.10
N GLY A 149 -22.81 4.04 16.83
CA GLY A 149 -23.79 5.07 17.18
C GLY A 149 -23.29 6.02 18.25
N SER A 150 -23.85 7.23 18.24
CA SER A 150 -23.47 8.33 19.13
C SER A 150 -23.65 7.95 20.59
N GLU A 151 -24.65 7.11 20.87
CA GLU A 151 -24.98 6.58 22.19
C GLU A 151 -23.89 5.67 22.79
N LEU A 152 -23.12 4.96 21.94
CA LEU A 152 -22.05 4.04 22.34
C LEU A 152 -20.65 4.61 22.11
N GLU A 153 -20.56 5.80 21.52
CA GLU A 153 -19.31 6.36 21.03
C GLU A 153 -18.29 6.58 22.15
N LYS A 154 -18.75 7.06 23.31
CA LYS A 154 -17.88 7.28 24.47
C LYS A 154 -17.16 6.01 24.92
N GLU A 155 -17.88 4.89 24.99
CA GLU A 155 -17.31 3.59 25.39
C GLU A 155 -16.28 3.12 24.37
N VAL A 156 -16.58 3.27 23.07
CA VAL A 156 -15.64 2.87 22.02
C VAL A 156 -14.36 3.69 22.08
N LEU A 157 -14.44 5.01 22.27
CA LEU A 157 -13.28 5.89 22.41
C LEU A 157 -12.43 5.59 23.66
N GLU A 158 -13.05 5.15 24.75
CA GLU A 158 -12.35 4.76 25.99
C GLU A 158 -11.65 3.40 25.88
N THR A 159 -12.16 2.50 25.03
CA THR A 159 -11.72 1.10 24.96
C THR A 159 -10.89 0.74 23.73
N SER A 160 -10.91 1.57 22.69
CA SER A 160 -10.32 1.27 21.38
C SER A 160 -9.33 2.32 20.92
N GLU A 161 -8.22 1.88 20.32
CA GLU A 161 -7.27 2.76 19.65
C GLU A 161 -7.86 3.31 18.34
N MET A 162 -7.71 4.61 18.09
CA MET A 162 -8.15 5.29 16.88
C MET A 162 -6.97 5.51 15.91
N TYR A 163 -7.26 5.48 14.62
CA TYR A 163 -6.22 5.49 13.59
C TYR A 163 -6.42 6.58 12.55
N THR A 164 -5.42 7.46 12.40
CA THR A 164 -5.31 8.32 11.22
C THR A 164 -4.82 7.50 10.02
N PHE A 165 -4.81 8.11 8.83
CA PHE A 165 -4.27 7.45 7.64
C PHE A 165 -2.78 7.07 7.83
N GLU A 166 -2.00 7.95 8.44
CA GLU A 166 -0.57 7.75 8.70
C GLU A 166 -0.34 6.58 9.66
N HIS A 167 -1.16 6.48 10.71
CA HIS A 167 -1.12 5.34 11.63
C HIS A 167 -1.43 4.02 10.90
N LEU A 168 -2.48 4.01 10.06
CA LEU A 168 -2.82 2.82 9.27
C LEU A 168 -1.70 2.47 8.27
N SER A 169 -1.16 3.46 7.55
CA SER A 169 -0.10 3.24 6.56
C SER A 169 1.18 2.71 7.18
N ALA A 170 1.50 3.11 8.42
CA ALA A 170 2.65 2.58 9.15
C ALA A 170 2.44 1.14 9.62
N LYS A 171 1.21 0.74 9.99
CA LYS A 171 0.90 -0.59 10.54
C LYS A 171 0.56 -1.64 9.48
N VAL A 172 0.03 -1.23 8.32
CA VAL A 172 -0.50 -2.12 7.28
C VAL A 172 0.51 -2.30 6.14
N GLN A 173 0.71 -3.57 5.74
CA GLN A 173 1.59 -3.95 4.63
C GLN A 173 0.88 -3.73 3.28
N ALA A 174 0.74 -2.46 2.92
CA ALA A 174 0.17 -1.99 1.66
C ALA A 174 0.84 -0.68 1.23
N SER A 175 0.82 -0.37 -0.07
CA SER A 175 1.11 0.99 -0.55
C SER A 175 0.00 1.94 -0.14
N ASP A 176 0.27 3.25 -0.20
CA ASP A 176 -0.71 4.25 0.20
C ASP A 176 -1.95 4.25 -0.71
N ASN A 177 -1.78 4.04 -2.02
CA ASN A 177 -2.92 3.94 -2.94
C ASN A 177 -3.75 2.69 -2.67
N GLU A 178 -3.10 1.53 -2.52
CA GLU A 178 -3.81 0.27 -2.20
C GLU A 178 -4.54 0.35 -0.86
N LEU A 179 -3.98 1.05 0.13
CA LEU A 179 -4.63 1.29 1.42
C LEU A 179 -5.88 2.18 1.27
N LYS A 180 -5.79 3.25 0.46
CA LYS A 180 -6.95 4.12 0.17
C LYS A 180 -8.06 3.36 -0.56
N ASP A 181 -7.69 2.56 -1.55
CA ASP A 181 -8.64 1.72 -2.28
C ASP A 181 -9.31 0.71 -1.35
N ALA A 182 -8.52 0.06 -0.48
CA ALA A 182 -9.04 -0.85 0.52
C ALA A 182 -10.00 -0.19 1.53
N LEU A 183 -9.68 1.03 2.00
CA LEU A 183 -10.57 1.80 2.87
C LEU A 183 -11.90 2.10 2.17
N LYS A 184 -11.85 2.53 0.91
CA LYS A 184 -13.05 2.79 0.10
C LYS A 184 -13.89 1.53 -0.11
N GLU A 185 -13.25 0.40 -0.45
CA GLU A 185 -13.92 -0.89 -0.63
C GLU A 185 -14.60 -1.38 0.66
N MET A 186 -14.02 -1.09 1.82
CA MET A 186 -14.58 -1.43 3.13
C MET A 186 -15.69 -0.49 3.59
N GLY A 187 -16.05 0.53 2.81
CA GLY A 187 -16.98 1.57 3.25
C GLY A 187 -16.44 2.33 4.46
N ALA A 188 -15.11 2.48 4.57
CA ALA A 188 -14.53 3.28 5.64
C ALA A 188 -14.73 4.77 5.37
N PHE A 189 -14.85 5.54 6.45
CA PHE A 189 -15.00 7.00 6.41
C PHE A 189 -14.15 7.64 7.51
N GLN A 190 -13.96 8.95 7.39
CA GLN A 190 -13.21 9.73 8.36
C GLN A 190 -14.17 10.49 9.28
N ILE A 191 -13.97 10.35 10.59
CA ILE A 191 -14.66 11.11 11.63
C ILE A 191 -13.62 11.55 12.66
N ASP A 192 -13.61 12.85 12.98
CA ASP A 192 -12.62 13.48 13.88
C ASP A 192 -11.17 13.13 13.53
N GLY A 193 -10.85 13.08 12.23
CA GLY A 193 -9.51 12.76 11.71
C GLY A 193 -9.17 11.27 11.67
N ASN A 194 -10.02 10.39 12.20
CA ASN A 194 -9.77 8.96 12.31
C ASN A 194 -10.59 8.15 11.30
N TRP A 195 -9.99 7.09 10.76
CA TRP A 195 -10.66 6.16 9.84
C TRP A 195 -11.42 5.08 10.59
N ARG A 196 -12.70 4.93 10.27
CA ARG A 196 -13.60 3.97 10.90
C ARG A 196 -14.53 3.35 9.87
N VAL A 197 -15.12 2.23 10.23
CA VAL A 197 -16.23 1.60 9.51
C VAL A 197 -17.47 1.64 10.40
N LEU A 198 -18.65 1.62 9.79
CA LEU A 198 -19.87 1.44 10.55
C LEU A 198 -19.93 0.00 11.08
N ASP A 199 -20.42 -0.12 12.31
CA ASP A 199 -20.88 -1.40 12.81
C ASP A 199 -22.11 -1.86 12.00
N PHE A 200 -22.25 -3.15 11.77
CA PHE A 200 -23.20 -3.66 10.80
C PHE A 200 -24.65 -3.39 11.22
N GLU A 201 -24.99 -3.64 12.48
CA GLU A 201 -26.31 -3.39 13.02
C GLU A 201 -26.66 -1.89 12.95
N TYR A 202 -25.68 -1.04 13.23
CA TYR A 202 -25.84 0.41 13.11
C TYR A 202 -26.04 0.84 11.64
N GLU A 203 -25.26 0.30 10.71
CA GLU A 203 -25.37 0.59 9.28
C GLU A 203 -26.74 0.16 8.72
N CYS A 204 -27.24 -1.03 9.09
CA CYS A 204 -28.58 -1.48 8.76
C CYS A 204 -29.65 -0.50 9.26
N ARG A 205 -29.55 -0.04 10.51
CA ARG A 205 -30.48 0.94 11.07
C ARG A 205 -30.43 2.27 10.31
N ALA A 206 -29.22 2.79 10.06
CA ALA A 206 -29.04 4.08 9.39
C ALA A 206 -29.55 4.05 7.94
N LEU A 207 -29.29 2.97 7.20
CA LEU A 207 -29.84 2.77 5.87
C LEU A 207 -31.37 2.66 5.90
N SER A 208 -31.93 1.94 6.88
CA SER A 208 -33.38 1.79 7.02
C SER A 208 -34.09 3.13 7.23
N PHE A 209 -33.49 4.10 7.93
CA PHE A 209 -34.05 5.45 8.02
C PHE A 209 -34.15 6.13 6.66
N LEU A 210 -33.14 5.98 5.81
CA LEU A 210 -33.18 6.53 4.44
C LEU A 210 -34.25 5.85 3.61
N LEU A 211 -34.34 4.52 3.65
CA LEU A 211 -35.33 3.75 2.89
C LEU A 211 -36.77 4.08 3.33
N ASN A 212 -37.01 4.11 4.64
CA ASN A 212 -38.32 4.46 5.19
C ASN A 212 -38.73 5.88 4.82
N LEU A 213 -37.80 6.85 4.82
CA LEU A 213 -38.10 8.21 4.39
C LEU A 213 -38.54 8.25 2.92
N ILE A 214 -37.87 7.51 2.04
CA ILE A 214 -38.22 7.42 0.62
C ILE A 214 -39.64 6.88 0.47
N ASP A 215 -39.99 5.82 1.20
CA ASP A 215 -41.33 5.22 1.18
C ASP A 215 -42.40 6.17 1.75
N GLU A 216 -42.15 6.77 2.92
CA GLU A 216 -43.06 7.70 3.59
C GLU A 216 -43.39 8.92 2.72
N GLN A 217 -42.39 9.44 2.00
CA GLN A 217 -42.56 10.57 1.08
C GLN A 217 -42.99 10.15 -0.33
N SER A 218 -43.12 8.84 -0.59
CA SER A 218 -43.44 8.27 -1.90
C SER A 218 -42.51 8.79 -3.02
N TRP A 219 -41.22 8.95 -2.69
CA TRP A 219 -40.22 9.39 -3.66
C TRP A 219 -39.78 8.22 -4.55
N PRO A 220 -39.53 8.46 -5.85
CA PRO A 220 -38.85 7.47 -6.67
C PRO A 220 -37.45 7.19 -6.12
N TYR A 221 -37.09 5.91 -5.95
CA TYR A 221 -35.77 5.49 -5.44
C TYR A 221 -34.59 6.00 -6.30
N ASN A 222 -34.86 6.38 -7.55
CA ASN A 222 -33.90 6.90 -8.50
C ASN A 222 -33.82 8.45 -8.56
N THR A 223 -34.68 9.14 -7.81
CA THR A 223 -34.82 10.61 -7.83
C THR A 223 -35.11 11.13 -6.41
N ILE A 224 -34.16 10.94 -5.50
CA ILE A 224 -34.27 11.34 -4.09
C ILE A 224 -33.78 12.77 -3.92
N PRO A 225 -34.56 13.69 -3.34
CA PRO A 225 -34.16 15.08 -3.12
C PRO A 225 -33.23 15.21 -1.90
N MET A 226 -32.00 15.69 -2.10
CA MET A 226 -30.96 15.68 -1.06
C MET A 226 -31.16 16.74 0.03
N ASP A 227 -31.67 17.93 -0.30
CA ASP A 227 -31.85 19.00 0.67
C ASP A 227 -32.88 18.60 1.75
N GLU A 228 -34.02 18.05 1.33
CA GLU A 228 -35.05 17.51 2.20
C GLU A 228 -34.56 16.29 2.97
N THR A 229 -33.82 15.37 2.32
CA THR A 229 -33.23 14.20 2.98
C THR A 229 -32.30 14.60 4.11
N LEU A 230 -31.39 15.56 3.85
CA LEU A 230 -30.43 16.05 4.84
C LEU A 230 -31.12 16.77 6.00
N ASN A 231 -32.17 17.55 5.70
CA ASN A 231 -32.94 18.26 6.72
C ASN A 231 -33.67 17.29 7.67
N ILE A 232 -34.36 16.29 7.12
CA ILE A 232 -35.16 15.35 7.92
C ILE A 232 -34.27 14.36 8.68
N LEU A 233 -33.34 13.70 7.99
CA LEU A 233 -32.49 12.67 8.62
C LEU A 233 -31.37 13.25 9.47
N GLY A 234 -31.04 14.55 9.29
CA GLY A 234 -30.06 15.25 10.11
C GLY A 234 -30.44 15.35 11.59
N GLU A 235 -31.73 15.23 11.92
CA GLU A 235 -32.19 15.15 13.32
C GLU A 235 -31.95 13.76 13.96
N LEU A 236 -31.83 12.71 13.13
CA LEU A 236 -31.72 11.32 13.58
C LEU A 236 -30.28 10.78 13.52
N LEU A 237 -29.49 11.27 12.58
CA LEU A 237 -28.14 10.79 12.29
C LEU A 237 -27.14 11.94 12.35
N PRO A 238 -25.93 11.71 12.88
CA PRO A 238 -24.86 12.70 12.79
C PRO A 238 -24.56 13.03 11.32
N PRO A 239 -24.23 14.30 10.97
CA PRO A 239 -24.04 14.73 9.59
C PRO A 239 -23.02 13.89 8.81
N VAL A 240 -21.92 13.49 9.45
CA VAL A 240 -20.86 12.66 8.85
C VAL A 240 -21.39 11.28 8.46
N ILE A 241 -22.23 10.69 9.32
CA ILE A 241 -22.82 9.37 9.09
C ILE A 241 -23.87 9.44 7.98
N LEU A 242 -24.75 10.44 8.03
CA LEU A 242 -25.78 10.63 7.02
C LEU A 242 -25.16 10.80 5.63
N GLN A 243 -24.17 11.69 5.52
CA GLN A 243 -23.44 11.89 4.27
C GLN A 243 -22.79 10.58 3.80
N HIS A 244 -22.17 9.83 4.72
CA HIS A 244 -21.56 8.55 4.40
C HIS A 244 -22.56 7.52 3.87
N ILE A 245 -23.71 7.33 4.53
CA ILE A 245 -24.76 6.40 4.07
C ILE A 245 -25.24 6.79 2.68
N ILE A 246 -25.52 8.07 2.45
CA ILE A 246 -25.93 8.58 1.14
C ILE A 246 -24.84 8.28 0.10
N ASP A 247 -23.57 8.58 0.36
CA ASP A 247 -22.45 8.30 -0.55
C ASP A 247 -22.21 6.82 -0.80
N GLN A 248 -22.47 5.96 0.19
CA GLN A 248 -22.28 4.52 0.04
C GLN A 248 -23.38 3.88 -0.79
N TYR A 249 -24.64 4.30 -0.64
CA TYR A 249 -25.80 3.60 -1.19
C TYR A 249 -26.48 4.32 -2.34
N SER A 250 -25.97 5.47 -2.77
CA SER A 250 -26.55 6.23 -3.88
C SER A 250 -25.50 6.88 -4.78
N THR A 251 -25.92 7.25 -6.00
CA THR A 251 -25.13 7.99 -6.98
C THR A 251 -25.89 9.25 -7.42
N TRP A 252 -25.16 10.26 -7.90
CA TRP A 252 -25.78 11.45 -8.48
C TRP A 252 -26.60 11.11 -9.73
N CYS A 253 -27.77 11.73 -9.86
CA CYS A 253 -28.59 11.58 -11.05
C CYS A 253 -27.87 12.12 -12.30
N VAL A 254 -28.11 11.49 -13.46
CA VAL A 254 -27.44 11.87 -14.74
C VAL A 254 -28.14 13.06 -15.43
N SER A 255 -29.38 13.37 -15.05
CA SER A 255 -30.14 14.49 -15.62
C SER A 255 -29.51 15.84 -15.28
N SER A 256 -29.28 16.69 -16.28
CA SER A 256 -28.62 18.00 -16.13
C SER A 256 -29.27 18.93 -15.11
N ASN A 257 -30.59 18.81 -14.92
CA ASN A 257 -31.34 19.68 -14.02
C ASN A 257 -31.35 19.18 -12.56
N LEU A 258 -30.94 17.93 -12.33
CA LEU A 258 -31.05 17.24 -11.04
C LEU A 258 -29.71 16.71 -10.53
N SER A 259 -28.65 16.74 -11.34
CA SER A 259 -27.37 16.08 -11.07
C SER A 259 -26.61 16.59 -9.84
N GLN A 260 -27.00 17.74 -9.29
CA GLN A 260 -26.39 18.34 -8.10
C GLN A 260 -27.31 18.34 -6.88
N THR A 261 -28.58 18.01 -7.03
CA THR A 261 -29.60 18.13 -5.97
C THR A 261 -30.29 16.80 -5.67
N HIS A 262 -30.21 15.82 -6.57
CA HIS A 262 -30.89 14.53 -6.41
C HIS A 262 -29.95 13.35 -6.60
N ARG A 263 -30.30 12.24 -5.96
CA ARG A 263 -29.58 10.97 -6.07
C ARG A 263 -30.47 9.79 -6.38
N SER A 264 -29.85 8.76 -6.94
CA SER A 264 -30.45 7.45 -7.20
C SER A 264 -29.82 6.41 -6.29
N LEU A 265 -30.62 5.57 -5.65
CA LEU A 265 -30.10 4.40 -4.95
C LEU A 265 -29.36 3.46 -5.91
N ILE A 266 -28.33 2.80 -5.37
CA ILE A 266 -27.60 1.73 -6.04
C ILE A 266 -28.34 0.42 -5.72
N GLU A 267 -29.28 0.05 -6.58
CA GLU A 267 -30.19 -1.10 -6.41
C GLU A 267 -29.49 -2.37 -5.93
N ASP A 268 -28.53 -2.88 -6.69
CA ASP A 268 -27.77 -4.11 -6.36
C ASP A 268 -27.10 -4.06 -4.98
N LYS A 269 -26.65 -2.87 -4.54
CA LYS A 269 -25.94 -2.72 -3.27
C LYS A 269 -26.93 -2.65 -2.11
N VAL A 270 -27.98 -1.85 -2.25
CA VAL A 270 -29.05 -1.71 -1.24
C VAL A 270 -29.73 -3.06 -1.03
N CYS A 271 -30.24 -3.68 -2.10
CA CYS A 271 -30.99 -4.93 -2.01
C CYS A 271 -30.14 -6.06 -1.41
N ARG A 272 -28.86 -6.17 -1.82
CA ARG A 272 -27.94 -7.16 -1.26
C ARG A 272 -27.63 -6.90 0.21
N PHE A 273 -27.41 -5.65 0.61
CA PHE A 273 -27.11 -5.33 2.00
C PHE A 273 -28.28 -5.65 2.93
N MET A 274 -29.50 -5.26 2.53
CA MET A 274 -30.72 -5.57 3.29
C MET A 274 -30.98 -7.08 3.36
N ALA A 275 -30.76 -7.82 2.27
CA ALA A 275 -30.82 -9.28 2.27
C ALA A 275 -29.84 -9.89 3.29
N VAL A 276 -28.59 -9.41 3.33
CA VAL A 276 -27.60 -9.88 4.32
C VAL A 276 -28.06 -9.53 5.74
N GLY A 277 -28.67 -8.36 5.96
CA GLY A 277 -29.27 -7.97 7.23
C GLY A 277 -30.33 -8.96 7.73
N LEU A 278 -31.19 -9.44 6.83
CA LEU A 278 -32.22 -10.43 7.13
C LEU A 278 -31.67 -11.85 7.33
N LEU A 279 -30.60 -12.21 6.63
CA LEU A 279 -30.03 -13.56 6.69
C LEU A 279 -29.06 -13.75 7.86
N ARG A 280 -28.31 -12.72 8.25
CA ARG A 280 -27.28 -12.81 9.30
C ARG A 280 -27.80 -13.35 10.65
N PRO A 281 -28.99 -12.95 11.17
CA PRO A 281 -29.49 -13.48 12.43
C PRO A 281 -30.12 -14.88 12.32
N CYS A 282 -30.25 -15.43 11.10
CA CYS A 282 -30.98 -16.68 10.85
C CYS A 282 -30.05 -17.82 10.43
N ASP A 283 -30.10 -18.94 11.16
CA ASP A 283 -29.40 -20.17 10.73
C ASP A 283 -30.06 -20.80 9.48
N LYS A 284 -31.40 -20.71 9.41
CA LYS A 284 -32.22 -21.18 8.29
C LYS A 284 -33.38 -20.21 8.10
N PHE A 285 -33.69 -19.88 6.85
CA PHE A 285 -34.83 -19.02 6.49
C PHE A 285 -35.59 -19.70 5.35
N ASN A 286 -36.89 -19.91 5.51
CA ASN A 286 -37.74 -20.35 4.42
C ASN A 286 -37.67 -19.35 3.25
N LEU A 287 -37.52 -19.84 2.02
CA LEU A 287 -37.35 -18.99 0.84
C LEU A 287 -38.55 -18.10 0.55
N SER A 288 -39.80 -18.55 0.75
CA SER A 288 -40.98 -17.71 0.50
C SER A 288 -41.07 -16.57 1.50
N ASP A 289 -40.84 -16.89 2.77
CA ASP A 289 -40.93 -15.92 3.86
C ASP A 289 -39.77 -14.93 3.77
N PHE A 290 -38.57 -15.40 3.42
CA PHE A 290 -37.41 -14.57 3.15
C PHE A 290 -37.67 -13.58 2.02
N LYS A 291 -38.19 -14.04 0.87
CA LYS A 291 -38.51 -13.15 -0.25
C LYS A 291 -39.54 -12.09 0.13
N THR A 292 -40.53 -12.46 0.94
CA THR A 292 -41.56 -11.53 1.41
C THR A 292 -40.97 -10.49 2.36
N ALA A 293 -40.15 -10.91 3.33
CA ALA A 293 -39.46 -10.01 4.24
C ALA A 293 -38.45 -9.10 3.52
N TRP A 294 -37.74 -9.64 2.53
CA TRP A 294 -36.78 -8.90 1.73
C TRP A 294 -37.46 -7.83 0.88
N GLN A 295 -38.55 -8.19 0.19
CA GLN A 295 -39.35 -7.23 -0.58
C GLN A 295 -39.94 -6.13 0.32
N GLY A 296 -40.34 -6.45 1.55
CA GLY A 296 -40.83 -5.46 2.52
C GLY A 296 -39.73 -4.63 3.22
N SER A 297 -38.45 -4.89 2.95
CA SER A 297 -37.31 -4.20 3.57
C SER A 297 -36.67 -3.13 2.67
N VAL A 298 -37.17 -2.99 1.44
CA VAL A 298 -36.68 -2.03 0.45
C VAL A 298 -37.87 -1.31 -0.21
N PRO A 299 -37.67 -0.07 -0.72
CA PRO A 299 -38.71 0.67 -1.42
C PRO A 299 -39.28 -0.04 -2.64
N GLU A 300 -40.53 0.29 -2.98
CA GLU A 300 -41.19 -0.27 -4.18
C GLU A 300 -40.42 0.10 -5.46
N GLY A 301 -40.16 -0.91 -6.30
CA GLY A 301 -39.44 -0.77 -7.57
C GLY A 301 -37.96 -1.17 -7.56
N LEU A 302 -37.44 -1.58 -6.39
CA LEU A 302 -36.11 -2.18 -6.19
C LEU A 302 -36.12 -3.73 -6.17
#